data_AF-A0A2H5WE53-F1
#
_entry.id   AF-A0A2H5WE53-F1
#
_cell.length_a   1.000
_cell.length_b   1.000
_cell.length_c   1.000
_cell.angle_alpha   90.00
_cell.angle_beta   90.00
_cell.angle_gamma   90.00
#
_symmetry.space_group_name_H-M   'P 1'
#
loop_
_entity.id
_entity.type
_entity.pdbx_description
1 polymer ?
#
loop_
_entity_poly.entity_id
_entity_poly.type
_entity_poly.pdbx_seq_one_letter_code
_entity_poly.pdbx_strand_id
1 'polypeptide(L)'
;MPVGAENPPGALMLMDWYYQPKIAAMVTEWVLYLSPCKGVREVILTDAEQALEDGYKGYANKLYQTAEAEVAFPSDETLSLAEFGTNITTDEQAQEWDAIFLPISQQ
;
A
#
# COMPACT_ATOMS: atom_id res chain seq x y z
N MET A 1 -4.45 -0.45 -16.19
CA MET A 1 -5.71 0.08 -16.77
C MET A 1 -6.40 -1.04 -17.55
N PRO A 2 -7.70 -1.29 -17.36
CA PRO A 2 -8.42 -2.36 -18.06
C PRO A 2 -8.46 -2.16 -19.58
N VAL A 3 -8.49 -3.27 -20.32
CA VAL A 3 -8.75 -3.25 -21.76
C VAL A 3 -10.16 -2.71 -21.99
N GLY A 4 -10.31 -1.75 -22.92
CA GLY A 4 -11.59 -1.12 -23.23
C GLY A 4 -11.99 0.04 -22.30
N ALA A 5 -11.09 0.55 -21.47
CA ALA A 5 -11.36 1.75 -20.66
C ALA A 5 -11.83 2.92 -21.54
N GLU A 6 -12.94 3.57 -21.15
CA GLU A 6 -13.57 4.65 -21.93
C GLU A 6 -12.75 5.95 -21.93
N ASN A 7 -11.95 6.18 -20.88
CA ASN A 7 -11.07 7.36 -20.78
C ASN A 7 -9.64 7.00 -20.37
N PRO A 8 -8.84 6.42 -21.29
CA PRO A 8 -7.44 6.10 -21.02
C PRO A 8 -6.55 7.29 -20.64
N PRO A 9 -6.69 8.47 -21.28
CA PRO A 9 -5.91 9.65 -20.89
C PRO A 9 -6.15 10.07 -19.43
N GLY A 10 -7.41 10.07 -18.98
CA GLY A 10 -7.75 10.41 -17.59
C GLY A 10 -7.15 9.43 -16.58
N ALA A 11 -7.13 8.13 -16.90
CA ALA A 11 -6.49 7.13 -16.05
C ALA A 11 -4.97 7.36 -15.94
N LEU A 12 -4.30 7.71 -17.04
CA LEU A 12 -2.87 8.05 -17.02
C LEU A 12 -2.60 9.31 -16.21
N MET A 13 -3.43 10.35 -16.34
CA MET A 13 -3.32 11.57 -15.53
C MET A 13 -3.49 11.28 -14.03
N LEU A 14 -4.43 10.40 -13.66
CA LEU A 14 -4.60 9.99 -12.27
C LEU A 14 -3.37 9.26 -11.74
N MET A 15 -2.82 8.30 -12.51
CA MET A 15 -1.63 7.57 -12.11
C MET A 15 -0.42 8.50 -11.95
N ASP A 16 -0.22 9.42 -12.89
CA ASP A 16 0.86 10.41 -12.84
C ASP A 16 0.76 11.33 -11.61
N TRP A 17 -0.46 11.77 -11.26
CA TRP A 17 -0.69 12.57 -10.07
C TRP A 17 -0.52 11.77 -8.77
N TYR A 18 -1.10 10.57 -8.70
CA TYR A 18 -1.13 9.74 -7.50
C TYR A 18 0.28 9.25 -7.09
N TYR A 19 1.12 8.87 -8.06
CA TYR A 19 2.45 8.33 -7.77
C TYR A 19 3.51 9.38 -7.42
N GLN A 20 3.12 10.65 -7.28
CA GLN A 20 3.99 11.67 -6.68
C GLN A 20 4.16 11.36 -5.18
N PRO A 21 5.38 11.34 -4.61
CA PRO A 21 5.61 10.93 -3.22
C PRO A 21 4.74 11.67 -2.20
N LYS A 22 4.52 12.97 -2.40
CA LYS A 22 3.65 13.78 -1.53
C LYS A 22 2.19 13.30 -1.53
N ILE A 23 1.66 12.94 -2.70
CA ILE A 23 0.27 12.48 -2.83
C ILE A 23 0.14 11.06 -2.28
N ALA A 24 1.10 10.19 -2.60
CA ALA A 24 1.11 8.83 -2.08
C ALA A 24 1.26 8.80 -0.54
N ALA A 25 2.06 9.69 0.04
CA ALA A 25 2.20 9.82 1.49
C ALA A 25 0.88 10.14 2.19
N MET A 26 0.08 11.09 1.66
CA MET A 26 -1.23 11.41 2.22
C MET A 26 -2.13 10.17 2.34
N VAL A 27 -2.09 9.27 1.35
CA VAL A 27 -2.86 8.02 1.40
C VAL A 27 -2.24 7.04 2.40
N THR A 28 -0.92 6.85 2.38
CA THR A 28 -0.22 5.97 3.32
C THR A 28 -0.46 6.36 4.77
N GLU A 29 -0.46 7.65 5.11
CA GLU A 29 -0.77 8.13 6.46
C GLU A 29 -2.19 7.81 6.91
N TRP A 30 -3.13 7.77 5.96
CA TRP A 30 -4.54 7.50 6.24
C TRP A 30 -4.85 6.00 6.33
N VAL A 31 -4.37 5.22 5.35
CA VAL A 31 -4.74 3.79 5.21
C VAL A 31 -3.72 2.84 5.80
N LEU A 32 -2.49 3.31 6.09
CA LEU A 32 -1.41 2.58 6.76
C LEU A 32 -0.91 1.34 5.99
N TYR A 33 -1.07 1.32 4.66
CA TYR A 33 -0.48 0.32 3.77
C TYR A 33 0.84 0.82 3.17
N LEU A 34 1.72 -0.14 2.85
CA LEU A 34 2.97 0.08 2.13
C LEU A 34 2.75 0.84 0.82
N SER A 35 3.52 1.91 0.61
CA SER A 35 3.55 2.64 -0.65
C SER A 35 4.64 2.10 -1.58
N PRO A 36 4.35 1.88 -2.87
CA PRO A 36 5.38 1.55 -3.85
C PRO A 36 6.24 2.77 -4.26
N CYS A 37 5.89 3.98 -3.80
CA CYS A 37 6.59 5.20 -4.19
C CYS A 37 7.82 5.44 -3.32
N LYS A 38 8.99 5.55 -3.95
CA LYS A 38 10.21 6.02 -3.27
C LYS A 38 10.01 7.44 -2.75
N GLY A 39 10.54 7.75 -1.57
CA GLY A 39 10.43 9.09 -0.98
C GLY A 39 9.24 9.28 -0.03
N VAL A 40 8.30 8.32 0.05
CA VAL A 40 7.10 8.47 0.89
C VAL A 40 7.45 8.50 2.38
N ARG A 41 8.39 7.66 2.84
CA ARG A 41 8.83 7.64 4.23
C ARG A 41 9.37 9.02 4.66
N GLU A 42 10.17 9.64 3.82
CA GLU A 42 10.77 10.96 4.07
C GLU A 42 9.72 12.06 4.12
N VAL A 43 8.68 11.99 3.29
CA VAL A 43 7.53 12.91 3.35
C VAL A 43 6.79 12.74 4.68
N ILE A 44 6.48 11.52 5.10
CA ILE A 44 5.78 11.27 6.37
C ILE A 44 6.58 11.79 7.57
N LEU A 45 7.92 11.64 7.55
CA LEU A 45 8.78 12.22 8.58
C LEU A 45 8.73 13.75 8.59
N THR A 46 8.70 14.38 7.42
CA THR A 46 8.55 15.84 7.29
C THR A 46 7.18 16.29 7.83
N ASP A 47 6.12 15.57 7.48
CA ASP A 47 4.76 15.86 7.95
C ASP A 47 4.64 15.64 9.47
N ALA A 48 5.37 14.67 10.03
CA ALA A 48 5.48 14.46 11.48
C ALA A 48 6.16 15.63 12.20
N GLU A 49 7.26 16.15 11.64
CA GLU A 49 7.96 17.33 12.15
C GLU A 49 7.04 18.56 12.13
N GLN A 50 6.35 18.81 11.01
CA GLN A 50 5.40 19.92 10.91
C GLN A 50 4.25 19.79 11.93
N ALA A 51 3.66 18.60 12.07
CA ALA A 51 2.61 18.36 13.04
C ALA A 51 3.09 18.59 14.48
N LEU A 52 4.35 18.32 14.78
CA LEU A 52 4.94 18.58 16.09
C LEU A 52 5.10 20.08 16.34
N GLU A 53 5.61 20.82 15.35
CA GLU A 53 5.75 22.29 15.40
C GLU A 53 4.39 22.98 15.61
N ASP A 54 3.36 22.49 14.94
CA ASP A 54 1.99 22.99 15.04
C ASP A 54 1.30 22.62 16.39
N GLY A 55 1.98 21.86 17.25
CA GLY A 55 1.51 21.46 18.57
C GLY A 55 0.64 20.20 18.59
N TYR A 56 0.46 19.52 17.45
CA TYR A 56 -0.29 18.27 17.33
C TYR A 56 0.55 17.04 17.71
N LYS A 57 1.12 17.03 18.92
CA LYS A 57 2.04 16.00 19.41
C LYS A 57 1.53 14.56 19.21
N GLY A 58 0.24 14.33 19.46
CA GLY A 58 -0.36 13.00 19.30
C GLY A 58 -0.43 12.53 17.86
N TYR A 59 -0.61 13.45 16.91
CA TYR A 59 -0.62 13.14 15.48
C TYR A 59 0.81 12.96 14.95
N ALA A 60 1.73 13.86 15.32
CA ALA A 60 3.15 13.71 15.01
C ALA A 60 3.69 12.33 15.45
N ASN A 61 3.36 11.90 16.67
CA ASN A 61 3.77 10.58 17.17
C ASN A 61 3.20 9.42 16.33
N LYS A 62 1.97 9.53 15.82
CA LYS A 62 1.41 8.52 14.90
C LYS A 62 2.18 8.49 13.59
N LEU A 63 2.49 9.65 13.02
CA LEU A 63 3.24 9.74 11.77
C LEU A 63 4.66 9.17 11.91
N TYR A 64 5.37 9.45 13.00
CA TYR A 64 6.65 8.79 13.30
C TYR A 64 6.49 7.27 13.39
N GLN A 65 5.46 6.78 14.09
CA GLN A 65 5.20 5.34 14.18
C GLN A 65 4.91 4.73 12.80
N THR A 66 4.18 5.41 11.92
CA THR A 66 3.93 4.96 10.55
C THR A 66 5.22 4.92 9.72
N ALA A 67 6.05 5.96 9.80
CA ALA A 67 7.32 6.03 9.05
C ALA A 67 8.35 4.97 9.47
N GLU A 68 8.30 4.52 10.72
CA GLU A 68 9.17 3.47 11.27
C GLU A 68 8.51 2.08 11.31
N ALA A 69 7.26 1.95 10.83
CA ALA A 69 6.57 0.68 10.86
C ALA A 69 7.15 -0.28 9.81
N GLU A 70 7.77 -1.37 10.25
CA GLU A 70 8.31 -2.45 9.39
C GLU A 70 7.24 -3.02 8.44
N VAL A 71 5.97 -3.01 8.84
CA VAL A 71 4.86 -3.47 7.98
C VAL A 71 4.57 -2.52 6.81
N ALA A 72 4.90 -1.23 6.95
CA ALA A 72 4.71 -0.22 5.91
C ALA A 72 6.00 0.01 5.10
N PHE A 73 7.16 -0.14 5.75
CA PHE A 73 8.49 0.04 5.19
C PHE A 73 9.42 -1.12 5.60
N PRO A 74 9.19 -2.33 5.06
CA PRO A 74 9.95 -3.51 5.46
C PRO A 74 11.39 -3.41 5.00
N SER A 75 12.29 -3.92 5.84
CA SER A 75 13.68 -4.17 5.51
C SER A 75 13.82 -5.27 4.44
N ASP A 76 14.98 -5.30 3.79
CA ASP A 76 15.32 -6.36 2.84
C ASP A 76 15.32 -7.75 3.51
N GLU A 77 15.64 -7.84 4.80
CA GLU A 77 15.57 -9.08 5.59
C GLU A 77 14.12 -9.55 5.70
N THR A 78 13.19 -8.68 6.13
CA THR A 78 11.76 -8.99 6.19
C THR A 78 11.20 -9.37 4.83
N LEU A 79 11.55 -8.63 3.77
CA LEU A 79 11.12 -8.94 2.41
C LEU A 79 11.67 -10.28 1.92
N SER A 80 12.85 -10.70 2.35
CA SER A 80 13.44 -11.99 1.96
C SER A 80 12.67 -13.21 2.49
N LEU A 81 11.84 -13.02 3.51
CA LEU A 81 10.99 -14.06 4.09
C LEU A 81 9.61 -14.16 3.42
N ALA A 82 9.27 -13.21 2.55
CA ALA A 82 7.97 -13.16 1.88
C ALA A 82 7.95 -14.03 0.62
N GLU A 83 6.81 -14.67 0.37
CA GLU A 83 6.53 -15.36 -0.89
C GLU A 83 5.38 -14.67 -1.62
N PHE A 84 5.45 -14.64 -2.95
CA PHE A 84 4.33 -14.19 -3.76
C PHE A 84 3.24 -15.27 -3.80
N GLY A 85 1.98 -14.84 -3.73
CA GLY A 85 0.85 -15.73 -3.95
C GLY A 85 0.90 -16.39 -5.33
N THR A 86 0.49 -17.64 -5.40
CA THR A 86 0.38 -18.39 -6.66
C THR A 86 -0.79 -17.87 -7.49
N ASN A 87 -0.52 -17.52 -8.75
CA ASN A 87 -1.59 -17.17 -9.68
C ASN A 87 -2.38 -18.42 -10.09
N ILE A 88 -3.70 -18.37 -9.93
CA ILE A 88 -4.62 -19.37 -10.47
C ILE A 88 -4.86 -19.02 -11.95
N THR A 89 -4.41 -19.89 -12.84
CA THR A 89 -4.44 -19.63 -14.30
C THR A 89 -5.23 -20.66 -15.10
N THR A 90 -5.63 -21.76 -14.47
CA THR A 90 -6.44 -22.81 -15.08
C THR A 90 -7.70 -23.10 -14.27
N ASP A 91 -8.73 -23.62 -14.94
CA ASP A 91 -9.97 -24.04 -14.30
C ASP A 91 -9.73 -25.18 -13.30
N GLU A 92 -8.76 -26.06 -13.56
CA GLU A 92 -8.38 -27.16 -12.66
C GLU A 92 -7.79 -26.61 -11.34
N GLN A 93 -6.88 -25.63 -11.42
CA GLN A 93 -6.33 -24.96 -10.23
C GLN A 93 -7.42 -24.23 -9.44
N ALA A 94 -8.37 -23.60 -10.14
CA ALA A 94 -9.50 -22.92 -9.49
C ALA A 94 -10.42 -23.91 -8.77
N GLN A 95 -10.74 -25.04 -9.41
CA GLN A 95 -11.57 -26.09 -8.82
C GLN A 95 -10.92 -26.73 -7.59
N GLU A 96 -9.61 -26.97 -7.64
CA GLU A 96 -8.86 -27.48 -6.49
C GLU A 96 -8.89 -26.49 -5.32
N TRP A 97 -8.62 -25.21 -5.60
CA TRP A 97 -8.68 -24.15 -4.59
C TRP A 97 -10.08 -24.07 -3.95
N ASP A 98 -11.12 -24.03 -4.78
CA ASP A 98 -12.50 -23.92 -4.31
C ASP A 98 -12.91 -25.13 -3.48
N ALA A 99 -12.52 -26.35 -3.87
CA ALA A 99 -12.81 -27.56 -3.12
C ALA A 99 -12.18 -27.56 -1.71
N ILE A 100 -11.02 -26.91 -1.54
CA ILE A 100 -10.34 -26.78 -0.25
C ILE A 100 -10.98 -25.66 0.59
N PHE A 101 -11.20 -24.48 0.00
CA PHE A 101 -11.50 -23.26 0.77
C PHE A 101 -12.98 -22.90 0.87
N LEU A 102 -13.83 -23.24 -0.10
CA LEU A 102 -15.26 -22.90 -0.03
C LEU A 102 -15.99 -23.58 1.15
N PRO A 103 -15.73 -24.86 1.48
CA PRO A 103 -16.39 -25.49 2.62
C PRO A 103 -16.05 -24.85 3.98
N ILE A 104 -14.91 -24.16 4.08
CA ILE A 104 -14.45 -23.50 5.31
C ILE A 104 -14.98 -22.06 5.37
N SER A 105 -14.92 -21.34 4.25
CA SER A 105 -15.25 -19.91 4.18
C SER A 105 -16.74 -19.58 4.13
N GLN A 106 -17.60 -20.57 3.83
CA GLN A 106 -19.05 -20.40 3.69
C GLN A 106 -19.89 -21.01 4.83
N GLN A 107 -19.27 -21.35 5.96
CA GLN A 107 -19.98 -21.69 7.20
C GLN A 107 -20.31 -20.42 8.00
#